data_AF-A0A0E0R6F9-F1
#
_entry.id   AF-A0A0E0R6F9-F1
#
_cell.length_a   1.000
_cell.length_b   1.000
_cell.length_c   1.000
_cell.angle_alpha   90.00
_cell.angle_beta   90.00
_cell.angle_gamma   90.00
#
_symmetry.space_group_name_H-M   'P 1'
#
loop_
_entity.id
_entity.type
_entity.pdbx_description
1 polymer ?
#
loop_
_entity_poly.entity_id
_entity_poly.type
_entity_poly.pdbx_seq_one_letter_code
_entity_poly.pdbx_strand_id
1 'polypeptide(L)'
;MAAREADVLLRTTKNGSNCLHIACIHGHLKFCKDALEINQSSLLAAVNSYGETPLLAAVTSGHTALASELLRCCSESGLGDVILKQDGSGCNALHHAIRCGHKDLALELIAKEPALSRAVNKDNESPMFIAMMRDFADIFEKLLAIPDSSDVGCKGFNALHAAVRSGNAGDWRASAAGFGWMGDEEDESSSRCGAVSPPPSPVSRLGCAAAAASRVSQSVP
;
A
#
# COMPACT_ATOMS: atom_id res chain seq x y z
N MET A 1 36.40 9.25 2.31
CA MET A 1 35.56 9.40 1.10
C MET A 1 34.19 8.77 1.30
N ALA A 2 34.07 7.54 1.82
CA ALA A 2 32.79 6.85 2.06
C ALA A 2 31.75 7.64 2.90
N ALA A 3 32.17 8.42 3.91
CA ALA A 3 31.25 9.20 4.73
C ALA A 3 30.53 10.34 3.97
N ARG A 4 31.15 10.89 2.90
CA ARG A 4 30.52 11.93 2.07
C ARG A 4 29.54 11.36 1.06
N GLU A 5 29.77 10.12 0.62
CA GLU A 5 28.87 9.41 -0.29
C GLU A 5 27.58 8.99 0.44
N ALA A 6 27.69 8.52 1.69
CA ALA A 6 26.54 8.17 2.51
C ALA A 6 25.68 9.39 2.89
N ASP A 7 26.29 10.55 3.17
CA ASP A 7 25.56 11.77 3.54
C ASP A 7 24.69 12.31 2.38
N VAL A 8 25.18 12.18 1.14
CA VAL A 8 24.43 12.60 -0.05
C VAL A 8 23.13 11.81 -0.21
N LEU A 9 23.11 10.52 0.18
CA LEU A 9 21.95 9.65 0.06
C LEU A 9 20.86 9.98 1.10
N LEU A 10 21.26 10.54 2.25
CA LEU A 10 20.34 10.95 3.31
C LEU A 10 19.67 12.31 3.03
N ARG A 11 20.12 13.03 1.99
CA ARG A 11 19.50 14.30 1.62
C ARG A 11 18.06 14.07 1.15
N THR A 12 17.16 14.92 1.63
CA THR A 12 15.75 14.88 1.31
C THR A 12 15.35 16.00 0.36
N THR A 13 14.35 15.73 -0.46
CA THR A 13 13.68 16.73 -1.29
C THR A 13 12.72 17.58 -0.43
N LYS A 14 12.11 18.61 -1.05
CA LYS A 14 11.07 19.44 -0.40
C LYS A 14 9.88 18.62 0.12
N ASN A 15 9.65 17.45 -0.47
CA ASN A 15 8.60 16.50 -0.10
C ASN A 15 9.10 15.43 0.88
N GLY A 16 10.26 15.61 1.51
CA GLY A 16 10.86 14.64 2.42
C GLY A 16 11.38 13.36 1.75
N SER A 17 11.17 13.17 0.45
CA SER A 17 11.63 11.98 -0.27
C SER A 17 13.15 11.97 -0.36
N ASN A 18 13.76 10.87 0.08
CA ASN A 18 15.18 10.56 -0.14
C ASN A 18 15.39 9.97 -1.55
N CYS A 19 16.65 9.67 -1.91
CA CYS A 19 16.98 9.06 -3.19
C CYS A 19 16.28 7.71 -3.41
N LEU A 20 16.11 6.92 -2.35
CA LEU A 20 15.49 5.60 -2.42
C LEU A 20 14.00 5.68 -2.73
N HIS A 21 13.26 6.64 -2.17
CA HIS A 21 11.86 6.90 -2.53
C HIS A 21 11.72 7.18 -4.03
N ILE A 22 12.57 8.04 -4.58
CA ILE A 22 12.54 8.40 -6.01
C ILE A 22 12.84 7.17 -6.86
N ALA A 23 13.89 6.41 -6.51
CA ALA A 23 14.23 5.18 -7.19
C ALA A 23 13.11 4.13 -7.13
N CYS A 24 12.40 4.04 -5.99
CA CYS A 24 11.25 3.16 -5.82
C CYS A 24 10.05 3.56 -6.67
N ILE A 25 9.79 4.86 -6.83
CA ILE A 25 8.72 5.35 -7.71
C ILE A 25 9.00 5.01 -9.17
N HIS A 26 10.26 5.07 -9.59
CA HIS A 26 10.68 4.79 -10.97
C HIS A 26 11.09 3.33 -11.22
N GLY A 27 11.13 2.48 -10.19
CA GLY A 27 11.46 1.05 -10.33
C GLY A 27 12.95 0.79 -10.62
N HIS A 28 13.85 1.66 -10.16
CA HIS A 28 15.29 1.52 -10.41
C HIS A 28 15.94 0.47 -9.48
N LEU A 29 15.67 -0.81 -9.74
CA LEU A 29 16.11 -1.93 -8.91
C LEU A 29 17.62 -1.95 -8.65
N LYS A 30 18.44 -1.76 -9.68
CA LYS A 30 19.90 -1.79 -9.54
C LYS A 30 20.40 -0.69 -8.61
N PHE A 31 19.93 0.53 -8.82
CA PHE A 31 20.29 1.66 -7.96
C PHE A 31 19.85 1.44 -6.51
N CYS A 32 18.65 0.87 -6.29
CA CYS A 32 18.20 0.55 -4.94
C CYS A 32 19.13 -0.46 -4.26
N LYS A 33 19.59 -1.50 -4.96
CA LYS A 33 20.55 -2.47 -4.41
C LYS A 33 21.85 -1.80 -4.00
N ASP A 34 22.45 -1.04 -4.92
CA ASP A 34 23.72 -0.34 -4.68
C ASP A 34 23.60 0.66 -3.51
N ALA A 35 22.47 1.39 -3.42
CA ALA A 35 22.23 2.34 -2.35
C ALA A 35 22.03 1.67 -0.97
N LEU A 36 21.39 0.49 -0.95
CA LEU A 36 21.19 -0.28 0.28
C LEU A 36 22.51 -0.87 0.80
N GLU A 37 23.42 -1.28 -0.09
CA GLU A 37 24.77 -1.74 0.30
C GLU A 37 25.58 -0.64 1.03
N ILE A 38 25.34 0.63 0.69
CA ILE A 38 26.04 1.76 1.30
C ILE A 38 25.41 2.16 2.63
N ASN A 39 24.08 2.28 2.70
CA ASN A 39 23.41 2.72 3.93
C ASN A 39 21.96 2.18 4.07
N GLN A 40 21.84 0.90 4.42
CA GLN A 40 20.58 0.17 4.49
C GLN A 40 19.57 0.76 5.50
N SER A 41 19.97 0.93 6.75
CA SER A 41 19.03 1.20 7.85
C SER A 41 18.43 2.60 7.81
N SER A 42 19.24 3.63 7.56
CA SER A 42 18.78 5.01 7.54
C SER A 42 17.93 5.32 6.30
N LEU A 43 18.21 4.68 5.15
CA LEU A 43 17.45 4.89 3.93
C LEU A 43 16.08 4.22 3.97
N LEU A 44 15.99 3.00 4.50
CA LEU A 44 14.75 2.24 4.61
C LEU A 44 13.80 2.84 5.65
N ALA A 45 14.32 3.33 6.78
CA ALA A 45 13.50 3.88 7.86
C ALA A 45 12.99 5.31 7.60
N ALA A 46 13.53 6.00 6.59
CA ALA A 46 13.11 7.36 6.26
C ALA A 46 11.66 7.38 5.75
N VAL A 47 10.93 8.43 6.12
CA VAL A 47 9.55 8.66 5.66
C VAL A 47 9.46 9.96 4.87
N ASN A 48 8.67 9.97 3.80
CA ASN A 48 8.40 11.18 3.03
C ASN A 48 7.25 12.01 3.64
N SER A 49 6.90 13.14 3.03
CA SER A 49 5.78 13.99 3.48
C SER A 49 4.40 13.32 3.40
N TYR A 50 4.28 12.20 2.69
CA TYR A 50 3.08 11.38 2.64
C TYR A 50 3.07 10.29 3.74
N GLY A 51 4.10 10.24 4.58
CA GLY A 51 4.28 9.18 5.58
C GLY A 51 4.66 7.83 4.99
N GLU A 52 4.98 7.77 3.69
CA GLU A 52 5.38 6.53 3.03
C GLU A 52 6.85 6.24 3.34
N THR A 53 7.15 4.97 3.58
CA THR A 53 8.52 4.43 3.52
C THR A 53 8.89 4.12 2.06
N PRO A 54 10.17 3.89 1.72
CA PRO A 54 10.57 3.49 0.37
C PRO A 54 9.86 2.20 -0.09
N LEU A 55 9.63 1.26 0.83
CA LEU A 55 8.85 0.05 0.57
C LEU A 55 7.41 0.40 0.15
N LEU A 56 6.71 1.21 0.95
CA LEU A 56 5.37 1.70 0.61
C LEU A 56 5.34 2.40 -0.76
N ALA A 57 6.32 3.25 -1.05
CA ALA A 57 6.43 3.92 -2.35
C ALA A 57 6.60 2.92 -3.51
N ALA A 58 7.37 1.85 -3.34
CA ALA A 58 7.53 0.79 -4.34
C ALA A 58 6.22 0.02 -4.58
N VAL A 59 5.50 -0.34 -3.50
CA VAL A 59 4.21 -1.05 -3.59
C VAL A 59 3.15 -0.19 -4.26
N THR A 60 3.01 1.07 -3.83
CA THR A 60 2.04 2.03 -4.41
C THR A 60 2.33 2.30 -5.89
N SER A 61 3.60 2.28 -6.28
CA SER A 61 4.01 2.46 -7.67
C SER A 61 3.90 1.19 -8.52
N GLY A 62 3.62 0.04 -7.89
CA GLY A 62 3.41 -1.25 -8.55
C GLY A 62 4.69 -1.99 -8.95
N HIS A 63 5.85 -1.59 -8.42
CA HIS A 63 7.12 -2.25 -8.70
C HIS A 63 7.31 -3.46 -7.78
N THR A 64 6.55 -4.52 -8.02
CA THR A 64 6.48 -5.72 -7.16
C THR A 64 7.84 -6.37 -6.94
N ALA A 65 8.65 -6.57 -7.98
CA ALA A 65 9.98 -7.16 -7.85
C ALA A 65 10.92 -6.33 -6.96
N LEU A 66 10.81 -5.00 -7.02
CA LEU A 66 11.57 -4.11 -6.16
C LEU A 66 11.04 -4.15 -4.72
N ALA A 67 9.72 -4.21 -4.54
CA ALA A 67 9.11 -4.32 -3.22
C ALA A 67 9.50 -5.64 -2.52
N SER A 68 9.52 -6.77 -3.24
CA SER A 68 9.99 -8.06 -2.70
C SER A 68 11.45 -8.01 -2.25
N GLU A 69 12.32 -7.38 -3.05
CA GLU A 69 13.72 -7.20 -2.66
C GLU A 69 13.87 -6.31 -1.43
N LEU A 70 13.15 -5.17 -1.39
CA LEU A 70 13.15 -4.28 -0.23
C LEU A 70 12.63 -4.98 1.02
N LEU A 71 11.58 -5.80 0.88
CA LEU A 71 11.03 -6.59 1.97
C LEU A 71 12.08 -7.57 2.53
N ARG A 72 12.79 -8.29 1.64
CA ARG A 72 13.90 -9.17 2.04
C ARG A 72 14.98 -8.40 2.79
N CYS A 73 15.40 -7.25 2.26
CA CYS A 73 16.41 -6.39 2.89
C CYS A 73 15.96 -5.85 4.26
N CYS A 74 14.69 -5.47 4.42
CA CYS A 74 14.13 -5.01 5.68
C CYS A 74 14.10 -6.14 6.73
N SER A 75 13.66 -7.34 6.35
CA SER A 75 13.64 -8.51 7.23
C SER A 75 15.04 -8.92 7.68
N GLU A 76 16.02 -8.91 6.78
CA GLU A 76 17.43 -9.23 7.10
C GLU A 76 18.08 -8.21 8.04
N SER A 77 17.67 -6.94 7.95
CA SER A 77 18.17 -5.88 8.83
C SER A 77 17.43 -5.76 10.17
N GLY A 78 16.42 -6.62 10.42
CA GLY A 78 15.60 -6.52 11.63
C GLY A 78 14.73 -5.27 11.68
N LEU A 79 14.41 -4.67 10.53
CA LEU A 79 13.61 -3.45 10.43
C LEU A 79 12.11 -3.78 10.32
N GLY A 80 11.63 -4.70 11.16
CA GLY A 80 10.22 -5.11 11.19
C GLY A 80 9.27 -3.93 11.40
N ASP A 81 9.63 -3.00 12.29
CA ASP A 81 8.85 -1.78 12.55
C ASP A 81 8.67 -0.89 11.31
N VAL A 82 9.61 -0.91 10.37
CA VAL A 82 9.55 -0.13 9.12
C VAL A 82 8.53 -0.74 8.15
N ILE A 83 8.46 -2.08 8.11
CA ILE A 83 7.50 -2.80 7.27
C ILE A 83 6.06 -2.53 7.75
N LEU A 84 5.87 -2.47 9.08
CA LEU A 84 4.58 -2.23 9.72
C LEU A 84 4.10 -0.78 9.63
N LYS A 85 4.91 0.15 9.09
CA LYS A 85 4.50 1.55 8.96
C LYS A 85 3.28 1.70 8.05
N GLN A 86 2.46 2.66 8.43
CA GLN A 86 1.31 3.12 7.67
C GLN A 86 1.63 4.48 7.04
N ASP A 87 1.08 4.72 5.87
CA ASP A 87 1.14 6.02 5.22
C ASP A 87 0.22 7.05 5.90
N GLY A 88 0.19 8.27 5.36
CA GLY A 88 -0.67 9.35 5.84
C GLY A 88 -2.18 9.07 5.75
N SER A 89 -2.62 8.02 5.05
CA SER A 89 -4.00 7.54 5.01
C SER A 89 -4.27 6.38 6.00
N GLY A 90 -3.27 5.94 6.74
CA GLY A 90 -3.36 4.74 7.58
C GLY A 90 -3.24 3.44 6.78
N CYS A 91 -2.90 3.49 5.50
CA CYS A 91 -2.71 2.27 4.70
C CYS A 91 -1.28 1.74 4.89
N ASN A 92 -1.13 0.45 5.18
CA ASN A 92 0.17 -0.22 5.15
C ASN A 92 0.47 -0.81 3.76
N ALA A 93 1.64 -1.45 3.62
CA ALA A 93 2.05 -2.09 2.37
C ALA A 93 1.04 -3.15 1.88
N LEU A 94 0.42 -3.91 2.78
CA LEU A 94 -0.57 -4.93 2.44
C LEU A 94 -1.87 -4.32 1.91
N HIS A 95 -2.35 -3.21 2.50
CA HIS A 95 -3.52 -2.48 1.99
C HIS A 95 -3.28 -2.04 0.55
N HIS A 96 -2.11 -1.48 0.24
CA HIS A 96 -1.76 -1.03 -1.11
C HIS A 96 -1.57 -2.19 -2.08
N ALA A 97 -0.91 -3.29 -1.67
CA ALA A 97 -0.74 -4.47 -2.52
C ALA A 97 -2.10 -5.05 -2.92
N ILE A 98 -3.02 -5.18 -1.95
CA ILE A 98 -4.38 -5.66 -2.19
C ILE A 98 -5.18 -4.64 -3.00
N ARG A 99 -5.07 -3.33 -2.77
CA ARG A 99 -5.79 -2.30 -3.57
C ARG A 99 -5.32 -2.19 -5.01
N CYS A 100 -4.01 -2.32 -5.24
CA CYS A 100 -3.43 -2.26 -6.58
C CYS A 100 -3.58 -3.58 -7.35
N GLY A 101 -3.78 -4.71 -6.65
CA GLY A 101 -4.05 -6.02 -7.27
C GLY A 101 -2.82 -6.89 -7.42
N HIS A 102 -1.77 -6.58 -6.66
CA HIS A 102 -0.54 -7.33 -6.64
C HIS A 102 -0.69 -8.54 -5.73
N LYS A 103 -1.41 -9.57 -6.23
CA LYS A 103 -1.75 -10.77 -5.46
C LYS A 103 -0.51 -11.49 -4.92
N ASP A 104 0.49 -11.71 -5.77
CA ASP A 104 1.72 -12.42 -5.40
C ASP A 104 2.48 -11.68 -4.30
N LEU A 105 2.60 -10.35 -4.43
CA LEU A 105 3.24 -9.51 -3.43
C LEU A 105 2.46 -9.48 -2.12
N ALA A 106 1.12 -9.47 -2.16
CA ALA A 106 0.29 -9.53 -0.97
C ALA A 106 0.49 -10.86 -0.22
N LEU A 107 0.54 -11.99 -0.95
CA LEU A 107 0.83 -13.30 -0.37
C LEU A 107 2.24 -13.35 0.24
N GLU A 108 3.23 -12.76 -0.43
CA GLU A 108 4.60 -12.66 0.09
C GLU A 108 4.65 -11.81 1.37
N LEU A 109 3.99 -10.66 1.39
CA LEU A 109 3.89 -9.80 2.57
C LEU A 109 3.24 -10.51 3.75
N ILE A 110 2.15 -11.25 3.52
CA ILE A 110 1.46 -12.03 4.55
C ILE A 110 2.37 -13.15 5.11
N ALA A 111 3.11 -13.82 4.23
CA ALA A 111 4.00 -14.91 4.63
C ALA A 111 5.23 -14.42 5.41
N LYS A 112 5.74 -13.23 5.08
CA LYS A 112 6.91 -12.64 5.74
C LYS A 112 6.56 -11.89 7.01
N GLU A 113 5.47 -11.13 7.00
CA GLU A 113 5.08 -10.25 8.10
C GLU A 113 3.56 -10.32 8.33
N PRO A 114 3.06 -11.36 9.04
CA PRO A 114 1.63 -11.54 9.27
C PRO A 114 1.03 -10.41 10.12
N ALA A 115 1.83 -9.68 10.89
CA ALA A 115 1.36 -8.55 11.69
C ALA A 115 0.77 -7.41 10.84
N LEU A 116 1.06 -7.35 9.55
CA LEU A 116 0.43 -6.41 8.61
C LEU A 116 -1.09 -6.58 8.50
N SER A 117 -1.62 -7.76 8.79
CA SER A 117 -3.07 -8.04 8.69
C SER A 117 -3.89 -7.40 9.82
N ARG A 118 -3.23 -6.98 10.91
CA ARG A 118 -3.86 -6.40 12.10
C ARG A 118 -4.22 -4.93 11.95
N ALA A 119 -3.50 -4.23 11.07
CA ALA A 119 -3.63 -2.79 10.92
C ALA A 119 -4.93 -2.45 10.18
N VAL A 120 -5.52 -1.31 10.52
CA VAL A 120 -6.70 -0.75 9.87
C VAL A 120 -6.39 0.65 9.36
N ASN A 121 -6.96 1.02 8.21
CA ASN A 121 -6.78 2.36 7.67
C ASN A 121 -7.69 3.40 8.35
N LYS A 122 -7.60 4.67 7.93
CA LYS A 122 -8.44 5.75 8.48
C LYS A 122 -9.93 5.59 8.18
N ASP A 123 -10.27 4.83 7.15
CA ASP A 123 -11.65 4.49 6.79
C ASP A 123 -12.18 3.27 7.56
N ASN A 124 -11.40 2.77 8.52
CA ASN A 124 -11.67 1.58 9.32
C ASN A 124 -11.80 0.31 8.47
N GLU A 125 -11.06 0.24 7.37
CA GLU A 125 -11.00 -0.92 6.50
C GLU A 125 -9.77 -1.76 6.87
N SER A 126 -10.00 -3.05 7.11
CA SER A 126 -8.94 -4.05 7.24
C SER A 126 -8.47 -4.55 5.86
N PRO A 127 -7.24 -5.08 5.77
CA PRO A 127 -6.76 -5.77 4.58
C PRO A 127 -7.70 -6.91 4.14
N MET A 128 -8.31 -7.61 5.11
CA MET A 128 -9.27 -8.69 4.87
C MET A 128 -10.55 -8.18 4.21
N PHE A 129 -11.10 -7.06 4.70
CA PHE A 129 -12.27 -6.41 4.11
C PHE A 129 -12.01 -5.99 2.66
N ILE A 130 -10.85 -5.37 2.39
CA ILE A 130 -10.48 -4.96 1.03
C ILE A 130 -10.30 -6.18 0.12
N ALA A 131 -9.71 -7.28 0.60
CA ALA A 131 -9.57 -8.51 -0.17
C ALA A 131 -10.92 -9.09 -0.61
N MET A 132 -11.92 -9.08 0.28
CA MET A 132 -13.29 -9.50 -0.03
C MET A 132 -13.98 -8.57 -1.03
N MET A 133 -13.86 -7.25 -0.85
CA MET A 133 -14.39 -6.27 -1.80
C MET A 133 -13.81 -6.40 -3.21
N ARG A 134 -12.62 -7.00 -3.34
CA ARG A 134 -11.93 -7.24 -4.60
C ARG A 134 -12.04 -8.67 -5.13
N ASP A 135 -12.77 -9.54 -4.44
CA ASP A 135 -12.93 -10.95 -4.76
C ASP A 135 -11.59 -11.72 -4.83
N PHE A 136 -10.69 -11.43 -3.88
CA PHE A 136 -9.39 -12.09 -3.75
C PHE A 136 -9.46 -13.21 -2.71
N ALA A 137 -10.16 -14.29 -3.07
CA ALA A 137 -10.36 -15.46 -2.22
C ALA A 137 -9.04 -16.03 -1.66
N ASP A 138 -8.01 -16.19 -2.51
CA ASP A 138 -6.71 -16.75 -2.09
C ASP A 138 -6.06 -15.94 -0.94
N ILE A 139 -6.13 -14.61 -1.02
CA ILE A 139 -5.56 -13.71 -0.02
C ILE A 139 -6.41 -13.74 1.25
N PHE A 140 -7.73 -13.76 1.08
CA PHE A 140 -8.66 -13.84 2.20
C PHE A 140 -8.49 -15.13 3.00
N GLU A 141 -8.36 -16.29 2.33
CA GLU A 141 -8.09 -17.57 3.00
C GLU A 141 -6.78 -17.53 3.80
N LYS A 142 -5.73 -16.90 3.25
CA LYS A 142 -4.47 -16.72 3.98
C LYS A 142 -4.59 -15.79 5.17
N LEU A 143 -5.39 -14.72 5.07
CA LEU A 143 -5.65 -13.80 6.17
C LEU A 143 -6.50 -14.46 7.26
N LEU A 144 -7.48 -15.29 6.88
CA LEU A 144 -8.33 -16.04 7.80
C LEU A 144 -7.55 -17.10 8.59
N ALA A 145 -6.50 -17.67 7.98
CA ALA A 145 -5.59 -18.58 8.66
C ALA A 145 -4.75 -17.89 9.76
N ILE A 146 -4.71 -16.55 9.80
CA ILE A 146 -3.99 -15.78 10.83
C ILE A 146 -4.98 -15.38 11.92
N PRO A 147 -4.81 -15.87 13.17
CA PRO A 147 -5.80 -15.69 14.24
C PRO A 147 -5.96 -14.24 14.71
N ASP A 148 -4.94 -13.40 14.49
CA ASP A 148 -4.93 -11.99 14.92
C ASP A 148 -5.35 -11.01 13.82
N SER A 149 -5.76 -11.49 12.64
CA SER A 149 -6.13 -10.62 11.52
C SER A 149 -7.36 -9.78 11.86
N SER A 150 -7.34 -8.50 11.48
CA SER A 150 -8.51 -7.65 11.62
C SER A 150 -9.54 -7.97 10.54
N ASP A 151 -10.80 -8.05 10.94
CA ASP A 151 -11.97 -8.31 10.09
C ASP A 151 -12.81 -7.06 9.83
N VAL A 152 -12.48 -5.93 10.47
CA VAL A 152 -13.29 -4.71 10.43
C VAL A 152 -13.36 -4.11 9.03
N GLY A 153 -14.50 -3.52 8.71
CA GLY A 153 -14.74 -2.77 7.49
C GLY A 153 -15.32 -1.39 7.75
N CYS A 154 -15.45 -0.62 6.67
CA CYS A 154 -16.01 0.71 6.74
C CYS A 154 -17.50 0.66 7.12
N LYS A 155 -17.97 1.74 7.78
CA LYS A 155 -19.39 1.95 8.12
C LYS A 155 -20.03 0.86 9.00
N GLY A 156 -19.22 0.17 9.81
CA GLY A 156 -19.70 -0.90 10.70
C GLY A 156 -19.96 -2.23 9.99
N PHE A 157 -19.69 -2.32 8.68
CA PHE A 157 -19.70 -3.59 7.98
C PHE A 157 -18.44 -4.38 8.31
N ASN A 158 -18.60 -5.68 8.50
CA ASN A 158 -17.48 -6.59 8.72
C ASN A 158 -17.05 -7.26 7.41
N ALA A 159 -15.87 -7.86 7.35
CA ALA A 159 -15.41 -8.62 6.18
C ALA A 159 -16.40 -9.70 5.74
N LEU A 160 -17.13 -10.30 6.69
CA LEU A 160 -18.20 -11.27 6.41
C LEU A 160 -19.41 -10.62 5.70
N HIS A 161 -19.77 -9.37 6.02
CA HIS A 161 -20.82 -8.64 5.30
C HIS A 161 -20.41 -8.38 3.85
N ALA A 162 -19.13 -8.08 3.62
CA ALA A 162 -18.59 -7.94 2.27
C ALA A 162 -18.66 -9.27 1.49
N ALA A 163 -18.36 -10.40 2.14
CA ALA A 163 -18.43 -11.73 1.52
C ALA A 163 -19.86 -12.13 1.10
N VAL A 164 -20.87 -11.82 1.92
CA VAL A 164 -22.28 -12.06 1.57
C VAL A 164 -22.69 -11.20 0.37
N ARG A 165 -22.20 -9.95 0.30
CA ARG A 165 -22.51 -9.02 -0.80
C ARG A 165 -21.75 -9.34 -2.10
N SER A 166 -20.56 -9.94 -2.02
CA SER A 166 -19.82 -10.44 -3.20
C SER A 166 -20.33 -11.81 -3.66
N GLY A 167 -20.93 -12.60 -2.76
CA GLY A 167 -21.45 -13.96 -2.99
C GLY A 167 -22.56 -14.11 -4.04
N ASN A 168 -23.05 -13.04 -4.65
CA ASN A 168 -23.96 -13.09 -5.80
C ASN A 168 -23.25 -13.25 -7.17
N ALA A 169 -21.91 -13.19 -7.22
CA ALA A 169 -21.15 -13.41 -8.46
C ALA A 169 -20.62 -14.84 -8.62
N GLY A 170 -20.65 -15.61 -7.53
CA GLY A 170 -20.17 -16.97 -7.52
C GLY A 170 -19.58 -17.29 -6.17
N ASP A 171 -20.40 -17.95 -5.34
CA ASP A 171 -19.97 -19.30 -4.98
C ASP A 171 -18.92 -19.40 -3.84
N TRP A 172 -19.30 -18.90 -2.67
CA TRP A 172 -18.67 -19.17 -1.35
C TRP A 172 -19.05 -20.58 -0.80
N ARG A 173 -19.21 -21.52 -1.74
CA ARG A 173 -20.04 -22.73 -1.83
C ARG A 173 -20.49 -23.38 -0.51
N ALA A 174 -21.80 -23.37 -0.27
CA ALA A 174 -22.53 -24.29 0.61
C ALA A 174 -22.28 -24.22 2.14
N SER A 175 -21.31 -23.44 2.64
CA SER A 175 -20.85 -23.58 4.03
C SER A 175 -21.31 -22.50 5.03
N ALA A 176 -22.40 -21.78 4.77
CA ALA A 176 -23.20 -21.14 5.83
C ALA A 176 -24.67 -21.58 5.79
N ALA A 177 -24.91 -22.82 5.34
CA ALA A 177 -26.16 -23.53 5.57
C ALA A 177 -26.40 -23.90 7.06
N GLY A 178 -25.70 -23.27 8.01
CA GLY A 178 -25.79 -23.55 9.45
C GLY A 178 -25.96 -22.34 10.37
N PHE A 179 -25.90 -21.10 9.88
CA PHE A 179 -26.14 -19.92 10.70
C PHE A 179 -27.35 -19.15 10.17
N GLY A 180 -28.52 -19.54 10.68
CA GLY A 180 -29.75 -18.77 10.52
C GLY A 180 -29.63 -17.46 11.28
N TRP A 181 -29.39 -16.37 10.56
CA TRP A 181 -29.60 -15.02 11.07
C TRP A 181 -30.54 -14.33 10.10
N MET A 182 -31.80 -14.34 10.53
CA MET A 182 -32.90 -13.55 10.01
C MET A 182 -32.73 -12.14 10.60
N GLY A 183 -32.80 -11.12 9.76
CA GLY A 183 -32.61 -9.73 10.16
C GLY A 183 -32.84 -8.80 8.99
N ASP A 184 -34.06 -8.31 8.96
CA ASP A 184 -34.79 -7.52 7.99
C ASP A 184 -34.10 -6.31 7.31
N GLU A 185 -34.60 -6.07 6.10
CA GLU A 185 -34.93 -4.78 5.47
C GLU A 185 -33.83 -3.86 4.91
N GLU A 186 -33.85 -3.82 3.57
CA GLU A 186 -33.92 -2.66 2.68
C GLU A 186 -33.22 -1.36 3.10
N ASP A 187 -32.18 -1.00 2.34
CA ASP A 187 -32.09 0.37 1.87
C ASP A 187 -31.39 0.46 0.51
N GLU A 188 -32.20 0.83 -0.48
CA GLU A 188 -31.84 1.22 -1.83
C GLU A 188 -31.14 2.58 -1.78
N SER A 189 -29.85 2.60 -1.43
CA SER A 189 -28.99 3.75 -1.66
C SER A 189 -27.91 3.36 -2.65
N SER A 190 -28.32 3.48 -3.92
CA SER A 190 -27.47 3.57 -5.10
C SER A 190 -26.46 4.70 -4.91
N SER A 191 -25.37 4.38 -4.25
CA SER A 191 -24.11 5.09 -4.32
C SER A 191 -23.09 3.99 -4.39
N ARG A 192 -22.70 3.66 -5.63
CA ARG A 192 -21.43 2.98 -5.94
C ARG A 192 -20.45 3.46 -4.87
N CYS A 193 -19.94 2.58 -4.02
CA CYS A 193 -18.66 2.84 -3.38
C CYS A 193 -17.77 3.20 -4.56
N GLY A 194 -17.49 4.50 -4.67
CA GLY A 194 -17.20 5.15 -5.94
C GLY A 194 -16.14 4.34 -6.64
N ALA A 195 -16.30 4.14 -7.96
CA ALA A 195 -15.27 3.55 -8.79
C ALA A 195 -13.92 4.05 -8.26
N VAL A 196 -13.19 3.16 -7.58
CA VAL A 196 -11.99 3.54 -6.87
C VAL A 196 -11.04 3.91 -7.97
N SER A 197 -10.92 5.22 -8.22
CA SER A 197 -9.96 5.75 -9.17
C SER A 197 -8.64 5.09 -8.81
N PRO A 198 -7.96 4.43 -9.78
CA PRO A 198 -6.64 3.91 -9.53
C PRO A 198 -5.81 5.04 -8.90
N PRO A 199 -4.90 4.75 -7.95
CA PRO A 199 -4.03 5.78 -7.40
C PRO A 199 -3.46 6.60 -8.56
N PRO A 200 -3.43 7.95 -8.46
CA PRO A 200 -2.94 8.78 -9.54
C PRO A 200 -1.61 8.18 -10.00
N SER A 201 -1.53 7.84 -11.29
CA SER A 201 -0.35 7.25 -11.89
C SER A 201 0.88 8.02 -11.42
N PRO A 202 2.04 7.40 -11.16
CA PRO A 202 3.21 8.10 -10.61
C PRO A 202 3.60 9.35 -11.42
N VAL A 203 3.21 9.40 -12.70
CA VAL A 203 3.36 10.56 -13.60
C VAL A 203 2.48 11.75 -13.21
N SER A 204 1.26 11.52 -12.72
CA SER A 204 0.34 12.58 -12.25
C SER A 204 0.71 13.17 -10.88
N ARG A 205 1.59 12.50 -10.10
CA ARG A 205 2.16 13.05 -8.86
C ARG A 205 3.31 14.05 -9.10
N LEU A 206 3.87 14.09 -10.30
CA LEU A 206 4.90 15.06 -10.74
C LEU A 206 4.30 16.20 -11.60
N GLY A 207 3.01 16.15 -11.93
CA GLY A 207 2.36 16.98 -12.95
C GLY A 207 1.78 18.33 -12.52
N CYS A 208 2.18 18.91 -11.38
CA CYS A 208 1.69 20.23 -10.95
C CYS A 208 2.75 21.36 -10.92
N ALA A 209 3.95 21.16 -11.48
CA ALA A 209 5.01 22.17 -11.43
C ALA A 209 5.53 22.67 -12.80
N ALA A 210 4.75 22.58 -13.87
CA ALA A 210 5.16 23.11 -15.18
C ALA A 210 4.02 23.77 -15.96
N ALA A 211 3.43 24.82 -15.41
CA ALA A 211 2.60 25.77 -16.17
C ALA A 211 2.62 27.18 -15.54
N ALA A 212 3.81 27.76 -15.38
CA ALA A 212 3.96 29.19 -15.08
C ALA A 212 5.30 29.72 -15.60
N ALA A 213 5.53 29.62 -16.91
CA ALA A 213 6.64 30.33 -17.56
C ALA A 213 6.28 30.63 -19.01
N SER A 214 5.38 31.58 -19.24
CA SER A 214 5.31 32.35 -20.49
C SER A 214 4.38 33.55 -20.32
N ARG A 215 4.96 34.66 -19.88
CA ARG A 215 4.63 36.04 -20.31
C ARG A 215 5.61 37.01 -19.64
N VAL A 216 6.83 37.02 -20.14
CA VAL A 216 7.63 38.26 -20.21
C VAL A 216 7.91 38.48 -21.68
N SER A 217 6.94 39.08 -22.36
CA SER A 217 7.16 39.71 -23.65
C SER A 217 7.34 41.21 -23.39
N GLN A 218 8.61 41.61 -23.42
CA GLN A 218 9.11 42.83 -24.06
C GLN A 218 8.56 44.17 -23.57
N SER A 219 9.42 44.94 -22.90
CA SER A 219 9.66 46.35 -23.21
C SER A 219 10.85 46.87 -22.39
N VAL A 220 11.48 47.92 -22.92
CA VAL A 220 12.62 48.72 -22.44
C VAL A 220 13.96 48.33 -23.11
N PRO A 221 14.73 49.31 -23.64
CA PRO A 221 14.55 50.77 -23.54
C PRO A 221 13.74 51.42 -24.66
#